data_AF-A0A967YZA6-F1
#
_entry.id   AF-A0A967YZA6-F1
#
_cell.length_a   1.000
_cell.length_b   1.000
_cell.length_c   1.000
_cell.angle_alpha   90.00
_cell.angle_beta   90.00
_cell.angle_gamma   90.00
#
_symmetry.space_group_name_H-M   'P 1'
#
loop_
_entity.id
_entity.type
_entity.pdbx_description
1 polymer ?
#
loop_
_entity_poly.entity_id
_entity_poly.type
_entity_poly.pdbx_seq_one_letter_code
_entity_poly.pdbx_strand_id
1 'polypeptide(L)'
;NPMVELIERLIGKGYDVSIFDREVALARPFGSNKRYIEHVIPHVSSLMKPSPVDVVADAEVIVVGKKTREFANIVAGLDGGKTVVDLVRIAADTEQLKCNYEGICW
;
A
#
# COMPACT_ATOMS: atom_id res chain seq x y z
N ASN A 1 -8.11 4.00 -12.35
CA ASN A 1 -7.70 2.92 -11.42
C ASN A 1 -8.15 3.35 -10.03
N PRO A 2 -8.98 2.57 -9.31
CA PRO A 2 -9.54 2.95 -8.01
C PRO A 2 -8.50 3.32 -6.95
N MET A 3 -7.33 2.65 -6.95
CA MET A 3 -6.27 2.97 -6.00
C MET A 3 -5.68 4.35 -6.25
N VAL A 4 -5.53 4.75 -7.52
CA VAL A 4 -5.02 6.08 -7.89
C VAL A 4 -5.98 7.17 -7.41
N GLU A 5 -7.28 6.97 -7.61
CA GLU A 5 -8.29 7.91 -7.13
C GLU A 5 -8.31 8.01 -5.60
N LEU A 6 -8.16 6.87 -4.88
CA LEU A 6 -8.03 6.87 -3.43
C LEU A 6 -6.80 7.68 -2.98
N ILE A 7 -5.65 7.46 -3.62
CA ILE A 7 -4.41 8.20 -3.32
C ILE A 7 -4.61 9.70 -3.54
N GLU A 8 -5.16 10.11 -4.69
CA GLU A 8 -5.42 11.52 -4.99
C GLU A 8 -6.37 12.17 -3.96
N ARG A 9 -7.40 11.45 -3.52
CA ARG A 9 -8.31 11.92 -2.47
C ARG A 9 -7.61 12.08 -1.12
N LEU A 10 -6.75 11.14 -0.73
CA LEU A 10 -5.99 11.23 0.52
C LEU A 10 -5.02 12.42 0.49
N ILE A 11 -4.29 12.61 -0.61
CA ILE A 11 -3.43 13.78 -0.81
C ILE A 11 -4.25 15.06 -0.76
N GLY A 12 -5.39 15.12 -1.44
CA GLY A 12 -6.30 16.28 -1.43
C GLY A 12 -6.88 16.60 -0.04
N LYS A 13 -6.85 15.66 0.90
CA LYS A 13 -7.22 15.85 2.31
C LYS A 13 -6.03 16.20 3.22
N GLY A 14 -4.82 16.27 2.66
CA GLY A 14 -3.60 16.65 3.39
C GLY A 14 -2.90 15.51 4.11
N TYR A 15 -3.20 14.24 3.78
CA TYR A 15 -2.47 13.10 4.32
C TYR A 15 -1.10 12.95 3.63
N ASP A 16 -0.09 12.57 4.42
CA ASP A 16 1.17 12.08 3.87
C ASP A 16 0.98 10.62 3.41
N VAL A 17 1.34 10.33 2.16
CA VAL A 17 1.05 9.06 1.52
C VAL A 17 2.33 8.49 0.93
N SER A 18 2.63 7.24 1.28
CA SER A 18 3.69 6.46 0.65
C SER A 18 3.13 5.16 0.08
N ILE A 19 3.73 4.68 -1.01
CA ILE A 19 3.17 3.58 -1.81
C ILE A 19 4.25 2.56 -2.10
N PHE A 20 3.88 1.29 -2.05
CA PHE A 20 4.67 0.22 -2.64
C PHE A 20 3.79 -0.59 -3.59
N ASP A 21 4.28 -0.79 -4.80
CA ASP A 21 3.73 -1.73 -5.78
C ASP A 21 4.92 -2.40 -6.48
N ARG A 22 4.94 -3.73 -6.46
CA ARG A 22 6.07 -4.53 -6.91
C ARG A 22 6.27 -4.39 -8.42
N GLU A 23 5.20 -4.43 -9.20
CA GLU A 23 5.26 -4.28 -10.66
C GLU A 23 5.74 -2.89 -11.06
N VAL A 24 5.33 -1.85 -10.33
CA VAL A 24 5.81 -0.47 -10.53
C VAL A 24 7.28 -0.34 -10.11
N ALA A 25 7.69 -0.93 -8.99
CA ALA A 25 9.07 -0.92 -8.52
C ALA A 25 10.02 -1.62 -9.50
N LEU A 26 9.63 -2.79 -10.02
CA LEU A 26 10.38 -3.56 -11.02
C LEU A 26 10.40 -2.90 -12.41
N ALA A 27 9.44 -2.03 -12.70
CA ALA A 27 9.39 -1.28 -13.95
C ALA A 27 10.32 -0.04 -13.96
N ARG A 28 10.76 0.45 -12.80
CA ARG A 28 11.67 1.62 -12.72
C ARG A 28 13.00 1.45 -13.48
N PRO A 29 13.65 0.28 -13.49
CA PRO A 29 14.93 0.09 -14.19
C PRO A 29 14.78 -0.13 -15.71
N PHE A 30 13.64 -0.62 -16.21
CA PHE A 30 13.49 -1.10 -17.59
C PHE A 30 12.39 -0.36 -18.39
N GLY A 31 12.77 0.79 -18.95
CA GLY A 31 12.52 1.21 -20.34
C GLY A 31 11.12 1.45 -20.92
N SER A 32 10.05 0.78 -20.51
CA SER A 32 8.74 0.87 -21.23
C SER A 32 7.55 1.16 -20.32
N ASN A 33 7.49 0.59 -19.11
CA ASN A 33 6.47 0.96 -18.11
C ASN A 33 6.79 2.28 -17.39
N LYS A 34 8.05 2.73 -17.43
CA LYS A 34 8.49 4.03 -16.90
C LYS A 34 7.69 5.18 -17.53
N ARG A 35 7.44 5.14 -18.86
CA ARG A 35 6.63 6.15 -19.55
C ARG A 35 5.16 6.14 -19.13
N TYR A 36 4.57 4.98 -18.84
CA TYR A 36 3.19 4.89 -18.35
C TYR A 36 3.08 5.49 -16.95
N ILE A 37 4.00 5.14 -16.04
CA ILE A 37 4.04 5.68 -14.68
C ILE A 37 4.31 7.20 -14.69
N GLU A 38 5.23 7.67 -15.54
CA GLU A 38 5.57 9.09 -15.70
C GLU A 38 4.47 9.93 -16.37
N HIS A 39 3.70 9.37 -17.33
CA HIS A 39 2.63 10.12 -18.01
C HIS A 39 1.27 10.02 -17.32
N VAL A 40 0.95 8.86 -16.75
CA VAL A 40 -0.39 8.61 -16.18
C VAL A 40 -0.44 9.03 -14.71
N ILE A 41 0.67 8.94 -13.97
CA ILE A 41 0.68 9.25 -12.53
C ILE A 41 2.03 9.84 -12.05
N PRO A 42 2.50 10.96 -12.63
CA PRO A 42 3.77 11.58 -12.27
C PRO A 42 3.90 11.90 -10.78
N HIS A 43 2.80 12.33 -10.14
CA HIS A 43 2.77 12.66 -8.71
C HIS A 43 2.80 11.42 -7.80
N VAL A 44 2.40 10.24 -8.27
CA VAL A 44 2.51 8.98 -7.49
C VAL A 44 3.93 8.46 -7.47
N SER A 45 4.72 8.74 -8.52
CA SER A 45 6.13 8.30 -8.58
C SER A 45 6.96 8.82 -7.40
N SER A 46 6.74 10.06 -6.95
CA SER A 46 7.42 10.63 -5.79
C SER A 46 7.03 9.99 -4.46
N LEU A 47 5.87 9.32 -4.40
CA LEU A 47 5.34 8.67 -3.19
C LEU A 47 5.82 7.23 -3.05
N MET A 48 6.40 6.65 -4.11
CA MET A 48 6.82 5.26 -4.12
C MET A 48 8.05 5.03 -3.25
N LYS A 49 7.97 4.03 -2.36
CA LYS A 49 9.10 3.52 -1.58
C LYS A 49 9.66 2.24 -2.24
N PRO A 50 10.94 1.90 -2.00
CA PRO A 50 11.60 0.80 -2.71
C PRO A 50 11.19 -0.58 -2.18
N SER A 51 10.66 -0.69 -0.96
CA SER A 51 10.14 -1.93 -0.38
C SER A 51 8.85 -1.69 0.41
N PRO A 52 8.03 -2.74 0.64
CA PRO A 52 6.83 -2.60 1.45
C PRO A 52 7.17 -2.40 2.94
N VAL A 53 8.35 -2.84 3.38
CA VAL A 53 8.84 -2.62 4.75
C VAL A 53 9.07 -1.12 5.00
N ASP A 54 9.60 -0.41 4.01
CA ASP A 54 9.82 1.04 4.12
C ASP A 54 8.49 1.81 4.24
N VAL A 55 7.45 1.37 3.52
CA VAL A 55 6.10 1.96 3.66
C VAL A 55 5.56 1.72 5.07
N VAL A 56 5.67 0.47 5.56
CA VAL A 56 5.13 0.09 6.87
C VAL A 56 5.85 0.80 8.01
N ALA A 57 7.17 1.00 7.91
CA ALA A 57 7.95 1.64 8.97
C ALA A 57 7.42 3.05 9.29
N ASP A 58 7.17 3.84 8.25
CA ASP A 58 6.75 5.25 8.36
C ASP A 58 5.23 5.43 8.56
N ALA A 59 4.42 4.39 8.29
CA ALA A 59 2.97 4.50 8.28
C ALA A 59 2.30 4.26 9.65
N GLU A 60 1.32 5.09 9.98
CA GLU A 60 0.36 4.86 11.08
C GLU A 60 -0.82 3.99 10.61
N VAL A 61 -1.26 4.21 9.37
CA VAL A 61 -2.36 3.50 8.72
C VAL A 61 -1.88 2.86 7.41
N ILE A 62 -2.16 1.57 7.24
CA ILE A 62 -1.74 0.76 6.11
C ILE A 62 -2.98 0.34 5.33
N VAL A 63 -3.09 0.76 4.07
CA VAL A 63 -4.16 0.33 3.17
C VAL A 63 -3.67 -0.80 2.27
N VAL A 64 -4.32 -1.96 2.35
CA VAL A 64 -3.95 -3.13 1.53
C VAL A 64 -4.87 -3.23 0.31
N GLY A 65 -4.37 -2.80 -0.85
CA GLY A 65 -5.11 -2.80 -2.12
C GLY A 65 -4.88 -4.01 -3.03
N LYS A 66 -3.98 -4.94 -2.66
CA LYS A 66 -3.64 -6.11 -3.49
C LYS A 66 -3.34 -7.33 -2.63
N LYS A 67 -3.86 -8.49 -3.02
CA LYS A 67 -3.67 -9.74 -2.29
C LYS A 67 -2.38 -10.45 -2.72
N THR A 68 -1.36 -10.44 -1.88
CA THR A 68 -0.10 -11.17 -2.10
C THR A 68 0.36 -11.89 -0.83
N ARG A 69 1.14 -12.96 -0.96
CA ARG A 69 1.72 -13.67 0.20
C ARG A 69 2.68 -12.78 0.99
N GLU A 70 3.41 -11.90 0.31
CA GLU A 70 4.29 -10.93 0.94
C GLU A 70 3.52 -10.00 1.88
N PHE A 71 2.42 -9.40 1.40
CA PHE A 71 1.64 -8.46 2.20
C PHE A 71 0.90 -9.15 3.34
N ALA A 72 0.44 -10.40 3.13
CA ALA A 72 -0.14 -11.20 4.21
C ALA A 72 0.87 -11.46 5.34
N ASN A 73 2.12 -11.81 4.99
CA ASN A 73 3.17 -12.02 5.99
C ASN A 73 3.53 -10.73 6.74
N ILE A 74 3.55 -9.60 6.04
CA ILE A 74 3.79 -8.29 6.66
C ILE A 74 2.68 -7.96 7.65
N VAL A 75 1.41 -8.06 7.24
CA VAL A 75 0.24 -7.78 8.10
C VAL A 75 0.25 -8.69 9.35
N ALA A 76 0.56 -9.98 9.17
CA ALA A 76 0.66 -10.93 10.28
C ALA A 76 1.80 -10.59 11.28
N GLY A 77 2.83 -9.88 10.82
CA GLY A 77 3.98 -9.49 11.64
C GLY A 77 3.87 -8.10 12.28
N LEU A 78 2.78 -7.36 12.04
CA LEU A 78 2.60 -6.02 12.62
C LEU A 78 2.36 -6.08 14.12
N ASP A 79 2.80 -5.03 14.83
CA ASP A 79 2.54 -4.81 16.24
C ASP A 79 1.27 -3.96 16.49
N GLY A 80 0.93 -3.77 17.76
CA GLY A 80 -0.29 -3.09 18.20
C GLY A 80 -0.32 -1.57 18.08
N GLY A 81 0.60 -0.97 17.34
CA GLY A 81 0.60 0.48 17.09
C GLY A 81 -0.05 0.90 15.77
N LYS A 82 -0.24 -0.03 14.82
CA LYS A 82 -0.65 0.32 13.44
C LYS A 82 -2.08 -0.11 13.14
N THR A 83 -2.72 0.62 12.24
CA THR A 83 -4.06 0.29 11.72
C THR A 83 -3.95 -0.24 10.30
N VAL A 84 -4.63 -1.34 10.00
CA VAL A 84 -4.71 -1.96 8.68
C VAL A 84 -6.14 -1.80 8.16
N VAL A 85 -6.26 -1.16 7.00
CA VAL A 85 -7.50 -1.11 6.21
C VAL A 85 -7.35 -2.08 5.04
N ASP A 86 -8.11 -3.17 5.06
CA ASP A 86 -8.01 -4.24 4.10
C ASP A 86 -9.12 -4.20 3.05
N LEU A 87 -8.74 -4.00 1.80
CA LEU A 87 -9.64 -3.91 0.66
C LEU A 87 -9.75 -5.24 -0.11
N VAL A 88 -8.98 -6.28 0.29
CA VAL A 88 -8.76 -7.50 -0.51
C VAL A 88 -8.86 -8.81 0.29
N ARG A 89 -9.17 -8.75 1.58
CA ARG A 89 -9.25 -9.90 2.49
C ARG A 89 -7.91 -10.64 2.55
N ILE A 90 -6.86 -9.89 2.91
CA ILE A 90 -5.47 -10.32 3.02
C ILE A 90 -5.25 -11.31 4.16
N ALA A 91 -5.93 -11.12 5.29
CA ALA A 91 -5.83 -11.98 6.47
C ALA A 91 -6.99 -12.99 6.50
N ALA A 92 -6.68 -14.25 6.86
CA ALA A 92 -7.68 -15.30 7.03
C ALA A 92 -8.20 -15.40 8.46
N ASP A 93 -7.33 -15.12 9.44
CA ASP A 93 -7.63 -15.13 10.86
C ASP A 93 -7.19 -13.77 11.44
N THR A 94 -8.18 -12.94 11.73
CA THR A 94 -7.96 -11.58 12.23
C THR A 94 -7.76 -11.55 13.75
N GLU A 95 -8.16 -12.61 14.47
CA GLU A 95 -8.05 -12.69 15.94
C GLU A 95 -6.59 -12.82 16.40
N GLN A 96 -5.73 -13.36 15.53
CA GLN A 96 -4.29 -13.51 15.79
C GLN A 96 -3.49 -12.24 15.48
N LEU A 97 -4.10 -11.24 14.82
CA LEU A 97 -3.42 -10.01 14.47
C LEU A 97 -3.24 -9.15 15.73
N LYS A 98 -2.04 -8.60 15.88
CA LYS A 98 -1.74 -7.69 16.99
C LYS A 98 -2.05 -6.24 16.66
N CYS A 99 -2.36 -5.91 15.41
CA CYS A 99 -2.69 -4.58 14.92
C CYS A 99 -4.20 -4.32 14.93
N ASN A 100 -4.61 -3.06 14.80
CA ASN A 100 -6.01 -2.74 14.54
C ASN A 100 -6.31 -3.11 13.10
N TYR A 101 -7.27 -4.01 12.85
CA TYR A 101 -7.58 -4.49 11.51
C TYR A 101 -9.04 -4.22 11.15
N GLU A 102 -9.27 -3.57 10.02
CA GLU A 102 -10.60 -3.24 9.50
C GLU A 102 -10.72 -3.72 8.04
N GLY A 103 -11.66 -4.64 7.79
CA GLY A 103 -12.06 -5.02 6.45
C GLY A 103 -13.09 -4.06 5.90
N ILE A 104 -13.00 -3.69 4.62
CA ILE A 104 -14.01 -2.79 4.02
C ILE A 104 -15.44 -3.37 4.06
N CYS A 105 -15.59 -4.70 4.11
CA CYS A 105 -16.89 -5.38 4.10
C CYS A 105 -16.92 -6.65 4.98
N TRP A 106 -16.08 -6.76 6.02
CA TRP A 106 -16.06 -7.90 6.95
C TRP A 106 -15.52 -7.50 8.33
#